data_AF-A0A6N3EM28-F1
#
_entry.id   AF-A0A6N3EM28-F1
#
_cell.length_a   1.000
_cell.length_b   1.000
_cell.length_c   1.000
_cell.angle_alpha   90.00
_cell.angle_beta   90.00
_cell.angle_gamma   90.00
#
_symmetry.space_group_name_H-M   'P 1'
#
loop_
_entity.id
_entity.type
_entity.pdbx_description
1 polymer ?
#
loop_
_entity_poly.entity_id
_entity_poly.type
_entity_poly.pdbx_seq_one_letter_code
_entity_poly.pdbx_strand_id
1 'polypeptide(L)'
;MDKITNIDYRVLCYMKKLNSCFIDEIASKFGQAGLASIDNLDDLGYICMPYVSGLTDAIEGESGKTSSQMVSNCMMLTQEGEKAILDYKQQLKSQRYDIIIKVLPIIISFIALLTSICVAIYK
;
A
#
# COMPACT_ATOMS: atom_id res chain seq x y z
N MET A 1 -13.80 -2.96 8.56
CA MET A 1 -12.38 -3.02 8.18
C MET A 1 -12.32 -2.49 6.76
N ASP A 2 -12.00 -1.20 6.64
CA ASP A 2 -11.78 -0.59 5.33
C ASP A 2 -10.57 -1.28 4.69
N LYS A 3 -10.78 -1.83 3.50
CA LYS A 3 -9.78 -2.62 2.82
C LYS A 3 -8.89 -1.68 2.03
N ILE A 4 -7.69 -1.42 2.56
CA ILE A 4 -6.63 -0.83 1.74
C ILE A 4 -6.35 -1.73 0.53
N THR A 5 -6.14 -1.12 -0.62
CA THR A 5 -5.78 -1.81 -1.85
C THR A 5 -4.31 -2.24 -1.83
N ASN A 6 -3.90 -3.03 -2.83
CA ASN A 6 -2.48 -3.37 -3.00
C ASN A 6 -1.61 -2.13 -3.22
N ILE A 7 -2.15 -1.11 -3.91
CA ILE A 7 -1.42 0.13 -4.19
C ILE A 7 -1.25 0.93 -2.90
N ASP A 8 -2.31 1.09 -2.11
CA ASP A 8 -2.27 1.73 -0.79
C ASP A 8 -1.23 1.09 0.12
N TYR A 9 -1.21 -0.23 0.21
CA TYR A 9 -0.20 -0.96 0.97
C TYR A 9 1.23 -0.67 0.48
N ARG A 10 1.44 -0.58 -0.84
CA ARG A 10 2.77 -0.30 -1.42
C ARG A 10 3.20 1.14 -1.15
N VAL A 11 2.29 2.10 -1.18
CA VAL A 11 2.54 3.51 -0.84
C VAL A 11 2.93 3.62 0.63
N LEU A 12 2.12 3.06 1.55
CA LEU A 12 2.43 3.04 2.99
C LEU A 12 3.79 2.38 3.29
N CYS A 13 4.08 1.24 2.66
CA CYS A 13 5.38 0.57 2.80
C CYS A 13 6.54 1.40 2.26
N TYR A 14 6.32 2.22 1.23
CA TYR A 14 7.34 3.10 0.68
C TYR A 14 7.59 4.30 1.61
N MET A 15 6.54 4.93 2.10
CA MET A 15 6.64 6.02 3.08
C MET A 15 7.35 5.58 4.36
N LYS A 16 7.05 4.38 4.88
CA LYS A 16 7.74 3.81 6.04
C LYS A 16 9.26 3.69 5.87
N LYS A 17 9.76 3.51 4.64
CA LYS A 17 11.20 3.44 4.38
C LYS A 17 11.87 4.81 4.38
N LEU A 18 11.13 5.86 4.06
CA LEU A 18 11.65 7.21 3.90
C LEU A 18 11.49 8.08 5.16
N ASN A 19 10.75 7.61 6.17
CA ASN A 19 10.34 8.33 7.40
C ASN A 19 9.44 9.56 7.17
N SER A 20 9.67 10.31 6.09
CA SER A 20 8.83 11.39 5.55
C SER A 20 8.95 11.37 4.04
N CYS A 21 7.86 11.62 3.32
CA CYS A 21 7.84 11.51 1.86
C CYS A 21 7.02 12.63 1.22
N PHE A 22 7.50 13.18 0.11
CA PHE A 22 6.77 14.21 -0.63
C PHE A 22 5.78 13.60 -1.64
N ILE A 23 4.68 14.29 -1.91
CA ILE A 23 3.67 13.86 -2.91
C ILE A 23 4.33 13.58 -4.26
N ASP A 24 5.27 14.42 -4.68
CA ASP A 24 5.98 14.27 -5.96
C ASP A 24 6.81 12.97 -6.03
N GLU A 25 7.34 12.49 -4.90
CA GLU A 25 8.08 11.22 -4.85
C GLU A 25 7.13 10.02 -5.01
N ILE A 26 5.92 10.11 -4.44
CA ILE A 26 4.87 9.10 -4.65
C ILE A 26 4.40 9.13 -6.11
N ALA A 27 4.15 10.31 -6.68
CA ALA A 27 3.73 10.47 -8.07
C ALA A 27 4.80 9.93 -9.04
N SER A 28 6.07 10.22 -8.79
CA SER A 28 7.20 9.72 -9.59
C SER A 28 7.27 8.19 -9.58
N LYS A 29 6.98 7.55 -8.43
CA LYS A 29 7.14 6.11 -8.27
C LYS A 29 5.91 5.29 -8.65
N PHE A 30 4.71 5.81 -8.40
CA PHE A 30 3.45 5.08 -8.50
C PHE A 30 2.48 5.71 -9.51
N GLY A 31 2.83 6.86 -10.09
CA GLY A 31 2.02 7.57 -11.07
C GLY A 31 0.69 8.06 -10.48
N GLN A 32 -0.32 8.18 -11.35
CA GLN A 32 -1.67 8.63 -10.99
C GLN A 32 -2.35 7.73 -9.95
N ALA A 33 -2.07 6.42 -9.98
CA ALA A 33 -2.61 5.50 -9.00
C ALA A 33 -2.04 5.72 -7.59
N GLY A 34 -0.79 6.19 -7.48
CA GLY A 34 -0.21 6.61 -6.21
C GLY A 34 -0.84 7.89 -5.67
N LEU A 35 -1.15 8.84 -6.54
CA LEU A 35 -1.83 10.08 -6.15
C LEU A 35 -3.24 9.81 -5.62
N ALA A 36 -4.04 9.01 -6.34
CA ALA A 36 -5.37 8.61 -5.86
C ALA A 36 -5.31 7.81 -4.54
N SER A 37 -4.20 7.09 -4.31
CA SER A 37 -3.96 6.36 -3.08
C SER A 37 -3.68 7.29 -1.89
N ILE A 38 -3.02 8.43 -2.11
CA ILE A 38 -2.77 9.42 -1.06
C ILE A 38 -4.08 9.94 -0.47
N ASP A 39 -5.01 10.37 -1.33
CA ASP A 39 -6.31 10.91 -0.88
C ASP A 39 -7.07 9.89 0.00
N ASN A 40 -7.13 8.63 -0.46
CA ASN A 40 -7.76 7.55 0.29
C ASN A 40 -7.04 7.24 1.62
N LEU A 41 -5.71 7.31 1.65
CA LEU A 41 -4.92 7.05 2.86
C LEU A 41 -5.04 8.19 3.89
N ASP A 42 -5.23 9.42 3.44
CA ASP A 42 -5.47 10.59 4.30
C ASP A 42 -6.88 10.52 4.92
N ASP A 43 -7.89 10.19 4.11
CA ASP A 43 -9.27 9.97 4.58
C ASP A 43 -9.36 8.86 5.65
N LEU A 44 -8.53 7.82 5.53
CA LEU A 44 -8.42 6.73 6.50
C LEU A 44 -7.56 7.08 7.72
N GLY A 45 -6.91 8.25 7.74
CA GLY A 45 -6.03 8.70 8.83
C GLY A 45 -4.71 7.92 8.94
N TYR A 46 -4.29 7.23 7.87
CA TYR A 46 -3.06 6.43 7.85
C TYR A 46 -1.82 7.25 7.52
N ILE A 47 -2.02 8.39 6.88
CA ILE A 47 -1.01 9.41 6.65
C ILE A 47 -1.48 10.73 7.25
N CYS A 48 -0.55 11.64 7.46
CA CYS A 48 -0.87 13.01 7.80
C CYS A 48 -0.01 13.98 6.99
N MET A 49 -0.63 15.06 6.54
CA MET A 49 0.04 16.18 5.88
C MET A 49 0.20 17.32 6.91
N PRO A 50 1.37 17.46 7.57
CA PRO A 50 1.59 18.61 8.44
C PRO A 50 1.43 19.91 7.66
N TYR A 51 0.45 20.72 8.07
CA TYR A 51 0.27 22.06 7.55
C TYR A 51 1.42 22.94 8.04
N VAL A 52 2.39 23.21 7.17
CA VAL A 52 3.45 24.20 7.46
C VAL A 52 2.93 25.58 7.09
N SER A 53 2.25 26.22 8.05
CA SER A 53 1.97 27.66 7.99
C SER A 53 3.26 28.43 8.26
N GLY A 54 4.13 28.62 7.25
CA GLY A 54 5.39 29.31 7.54
C GLY A 54 6.32 29.71 6.38
N LEU A 55 6.02 29.42 5.12
CA LEU A 55 6.84 29.91 4.00
C LEU A 55 6.16 31.09 3.27
N THR A 56 5.82 32.13 4.03
CA THR A 56 5.53 33.47 3.50
C THR A 56 6.51 34.47 4.11
N ASP A 57 7.81 34.18 4.05
CA ASP A 57 8.76 35.27 4.00
C ASP A 57 8.66 35.85 2.59
N ALA A 58 7.97 36.99 2.51
CA ALA A 58 7.91 37.83 1.35
C ALA A 58 9.33 38.15 0.88
N ILE A 59 9.80 37.45 -0.14
CA ILE A 59 10.84 37.97 -0.99
C ILE A 59 10.15 39.06 -1.81
N GLU A 60 10.26 40.32 -1.37
CA GLU A 60 9.98 41.50 -2.20
C GLU A 60 10.94 41.47 -3.40
N GLY A 61 10.60 40.68 -4.40
CA GLY A 61 11.09 40.82 -5.75
C GLY A 61 10.12 41.72 -6.51
N GLU A 62 10.64 42.81 -7.08
CA GLU A 62 9.96 43.65 -8.07
C GLU A 62 9.44 42.83 -9.25
N SER A 63 8.28 42.19 -9.11
CA SER A 63 7.42 41.76 -10.21
C SER A 63 6.15 41.20 -9.59
N GLY A 64 5.02 41.88 -9.81
CA GLY A 64 3.70 41.53 -9.27
C GLY A 64 3.17 40.19 -9.80
N LYS A 65 3.74 39.08 -9.33
CA LYS A 65 3.19 37.73 -9.41
C LYS A 65 3.42 37.06 -8.07
N THR A 66 2.52 37.32 -7.13
CA THR A 66 2.37 36.51 -5.92
C THR A 66 1.96 35.10 -6.32
N SER A 67 2.94 34.20 -6.50
CA SER A 67 2.69 32.76 -6.53
C SER A 67 2.45 32.31 -5.09
N SER A 68 1.22 32.49 -4.64
CA SER A 68 0.77 32.03 -3.34
C SER A 68 0.72 30.50 -3.32
N GLN A 69 0.97 29.92 -2.14
CA GLN A 69 0.83 28.51 -1.77
C GLN A 69 1.98 27.55 -2.17
N MET A 70 3.09 27.63 -1.43
CA MET A 70 3.89 26.43 -1.15
C MET A 70 3.19 25.67 0.00
N VAL A 71 2.14 24.92 -0.33
CA VAL A 71 1.55 23.96 0.63
C VAL A 71 2.62 22.90 0.89
N SER A 72 2.90 22.61 2.16
CA SER A 72 3.85 21.55 2.50
C SER A 72 3.32 20.21 1.99
N ASN A 73 3.85 19.77 0.84
CA ASN A 73 3.55 18.46 0.24
C ASN A 73 4.27 17.30 0.95
N CYS A 74 4.83 17.54 2.14
CA CYS A 74 5.47 16.51 2.96
C CYS A 74 4.37 15.73 3.69
N MET A 75 4.38 14.42 3.54
CA MET A 75 3.50 13.49 4.23
C MET A 75 4.28 12.64 5.23
N MET A 76 3.65 12.35 6.35
CA MET A 76 4.17 11.47 7.38
C MET A 76 3.23 10.28 7.61
N LEU A 77 3.81 9.16 8.03
CA LEU A 77 3.06 7.95 8.37
C LEU A 77 2.53 8.05 9.80
N THR A 78 1.24 7.77 10.02
CA THR A 78 0.66 7.74 11.38
C THR A 78 0.86 6.37 12.03
N GLN A 79 0.65 6.28 13.35
CA GLN A 79 0.67 5.00 14.06
C GLN A 79 -0.39 4.00 13.52
N GLU A 80 -1.57 4.50 13.13
CA GLU A 80 -2.60 3.67 12.50
C GLU A 80 -2.18 3.19 11.10
N GLY A 81 -1.49 4.04 10.33
CA GLY A 81 -0.88 3.62 9.06
C GLY A 81 0.19 2.54 9.24
N GLU A 82 1.02 2.62 10.29
CA GLU A 82 1.98 1.56 10.61
C GLU A 82 1.30 0.23 10.96
N LYS A 83 0.21 0.30 11.73
CA LYS A 83 -0.58 -0.87 12.10
C LYS A 83 -1.27 -1.47 10.88
N ALA A 84 -1.82 -0.65 9.98
CA ALA A 84 -2.45 -1.11 8.74
C ALA A 84 -1.48 -1.90 7.85
N ILE A 85 -0.19 -1.51 7.80
CA ILE A 85 0.85 -2.29 7.10
C ILE A 85 0.99 -3.70 7.70
N LEU A 86 1.03 -3.80 9.03
CA LEU A 86 1.17 -5.10 9.72
C LEU A 86 -0.05 -5.98 9.50
N ASP A 87 -1.25 -5.42 9.65
CA ASP A 87 -2.52 -6.12 9.47
C ASP A 87 -2.64 -6.66 8.04
N TYR A 88 -2.35 -5.84 7.03
CA TYR A 88 -2.40 -6.26 5.63
C TYR A 88 -1.35 -7.35 5.33
N LYS A 89 -0.14 -7.24 5.88
CA LYS A 89 0.89 -8.28 5.76
C LYS A 89 0.44 -9.60 6.38
N GLN A 90 -0.27 -9.56 7.50
CA GLN A 90 -0.83 -10.76 8.13
C GLN A 90 -1.97 -11.36 7.30
N GLN A 91 -2.85 -10.53 6.73
CA GLN A 91 -3.89 -10.99 5.80
C GLN A 91 -3.30 -11.71 4.58
N LEU A 92 -2.24 -11.15 3.96
CA LEU A 92 -1.54 -11.79 2.84
C LEU A 92 -0.96 -13.16 3.23
N LYS A 93 -0.40 -13.29 4.43
CA LYS A 93 0.08 -14.59 4.94
C LYS A 93 -1.09 -15.55 5.11
N SER A 94 -2.18 -15.12 5.74
CA SER A 94 -3.36 -15.96 5.97
C SER A 94 -3.98 -16.47 4.66
N GLN A 95 -4.07 -15.63 3.63
CA GLN A 95 -4.57 -16.05 2.31
C GLN A 95 -3.71 -17.15 1.68
N ARG A 96 -2.38 -17.07 1.81
CA ARG A 96 -1.48 -18.13 1.31
C ARG A 96 -1.75 -19.47 1.98
N TYR A 97 -1.97 -19.48 3.30
CA TYR A 97 -2.30 -20.70 4.03
C TYR A 97 -3.66 -21.27 3.63
N ASP A 98 -4.67 -20.41 3.45
CA ASP A 98 -6.01 -20.85 3.04
C ASP A 98 -6.01 -21.52 1.65
N ILE A 99 -5.21 -21.00 0.71
CA ILE A 99 -5.02 -21.63 -0.61
C ILE A 99 -4.37 -23.02 -0.45
N ILE A 100 -3.31 -23.14 0.35
CA ILE A 100 -2.63 -24.42 0.56
C ILE A 100 -3.59 -25.46 1.17
N ILE A 101 -4.35 -25.08 2.19
CA ILE A 101 -5.31 -25.98 2.86
C ILE A 101 -6.41 -26.44 1.90
N LYS A 102 -6.86 -25.58 0.97
CA LYS A 102 -7.88 -25.94 -0.03
C LYS A 102 -7.35 -26.82 -1.16
N VAL A 103 -6.12 -26.58 -1.62
CA VAL A 103 -5.54 -27.27 -2.78
C VAL A 103 -4.91 -28.61 -2.40
N LEU A 104 -4.33 -28.73 -1.20
CA LEU A 104 -3.63 -29.94 -0.77
C LEU A 104 -4.51 -31.21 -0.80
N PRO A 105 -5.77 -31.20 -0.33
CA PRO A 105 -6.64 -32.38 -0.39
C PRO A 105 -6.95 -32.79 -1.83
N ILE A 106 -7.12 -31.81 -2.74
CA ILE A 106 -7.40 -32.07 -4.16
C ILE A 106 -6.22 -32.81 -4.81
N ILE A 107 -4.99 -32.37 -4.53
CA ILE A 107 -3.77 -33.03 -5.04
C ILE A 107 -3.67 -34.46 -4.48
N ILE A 108 -3.91 -34.64 -3.18
CA ILE A 108 -3.86 -35.97 -2.54
C ILE A 108 -4.90 -36.90 -3.16
N SER A 109 -6.14 -36.44 -3.34
CA SER A 109 -7.20 -37.22 -3.99
C SER A 109 -6.84 -37.59 -5.43
N PHE A 110 -6.20 -36.68 -6.18
CA PHE A 110 -5.79 -36.95 -7.55
C PHE A 110 -4.70 -38.02 -7.63
N ILE A 111 -3.69 -37.97 -6.74
CA ILE A 111 -2.65 -38.99 -6.65
C ILE A 111 -3.26 -40.36 -6.30
N ALA A 112 -4.19 -40.40 -5.34
CA ALA A 112 -4.88 -41.63 -4.96
C ALA A 112 -5.63 -42.25 -6.17
N LEU A 113 -6.34 -41.41 -6.94
CA LEU A 113 -7.04 -41.86 -8.14
C LEU A 113 -6.08 -42.45 -9.18
N LEU A 114 -4.96 -41.76 -9.46
CA LEU A 114 -3.93 -42.24 -10.39
C LEU A 114 -3.34 -43.58 -9.95
N THR A 115 -3.02 -43.73 -8.66
CA THR A 115 -2.51 -45.01 -8.13
C THR A 115 -3.52 -46.14 -8.29
N SER A 116 -4.81 -45.89 -8.08
CA SER A 116 -5.86 -46.89 -8.29
C SER A 116 -5.98 -47.32 -9.75
N ILE A 117 -5.88 -46.38 -10.69
CA ILE A 117 -5.94 -46.67 -12.14
C ILE A 117 -4.71 -47.48 -12.57
N CYS A 118 -3.51 -47.08 -12.14
CA CYS A 118 -2.29 -47.83 -12.45
C CYS A 118 -2.40 -49.27 -11.95
N VAL A 119 -2.85 -49.50 -10.71
CA VAL A 119 -3.02 -50.87 -10.20
C VAL A 119 -4.06 -51.66 -11.00
N ALA A 120 -5.10 -51.02 -11.52
CA ALA A 120 -6.13 -51.68 -12.32
C ALA A 120 -5.66 -52.07 -13.74
N ILE A 121 -4.74 -51.31 -14.34
CA ILE A 121 -4.22 -51.58 -15.69
C ILE A 121 -3.12 -52.66 -15.69
N TYR A 122 -2.33 -52.73 -14.61
CA TYR A 122 -1.22 -53.68 -14.47
C TYR A 122 -1.61 -55.03 -13.86
N LYS A 123 -2.92 -55.29 -13.69
CA LYS A 123 -3.49 -56.55 -13.18
C LYS A 123 -4.19 -57.30 -14.31
#